data_AF-A0A1Y2L7Y6-F1
#
_entry.id   AF-A0A1Y2L7Y6-F1
#
_cell.length_a   1.000
_cell.length_b   1.000
_cell.length_c   1.000
_cell.angle_alpha   90.00
_cell.angle_beta   90.00
_cell.angle_gamma   90.00
#
_symmetry.space_group_name_H-M   'P 1'
#
loop_
_entity.id
_entity.type
_entity.pdbx_description
1 polymer ?
#
loop_
_entity_poly.entity_id
_entity_poly.type
_entity_poly.pdbx_seq_one_letter_code
_entity_poly.pdbx_strand_id
1 'polypeptide(L)'
;EREQANAVSGTGATILPAVDDQCLILAREWQRMCSEPWTLANACLRVNEAIERVGFDVVRSELDGLRQKKKRPSRLAILDVLDDLQPLVPLGDDSSQWPQACDEDAPEAWREICRVISKREVSGCRNPGAWLSKINVSLQGDTLFLSANSRCARDTARNHLFAEILHQAGRRGLIVQGLSGG
;
A
#
# COMPACT_ATOMS: atom_id res chain seq x y z
N GLU A 1 65.46 -0.35 -28.80
CA GLU A 1 64.21 0.08 -28.14
C GLU A 1 63.34 -1.16 -27.90
N ARG A 2 62.91 -1.40 -26.66
CA ARG A 2 62.02 -2.51 -26.28
C ARG A 2 60.73 -1.86 -25.78
N GLU A 3 59.67 -1.95 -26.56
CA GLU A 3 58.32 -1.63 -26.08
C GLU A 3 57.56 -2.95 -25.88
N GLN A 4 57.32 -3.27 -24.61
CA GLN A 4 56.44 -4.35 -24.17
C GLN A 4 55.03 -3.79 -23.94
N ALA A 5 54.08 -4.66 -24.24
CA ALA A 5 52.63 -4.49 -24.19
C ALA A 5 52.08 -3.78 -22.93
N ASN A 6 50.98 -3.04 -23.13
CA ASN A 6 49.83 -3.18 -22.25
C ASN A 6 48.53 -2.96 -23.02
N ALA A 7 47.63 -3.93 -22.88
CA ALA A 7 46.24 -3.85 -23.26
C ALA A 7 45.51 -2.81 -22.38
N VAL A 8 44.37 -2.29 -22.86
CA VAL A 8 43.05 -2.45 -22.22
C VAL A 8 42.03 -1.53 -22.92
N SER A 9 41.06 -2.19 -23.55
CA SER A 9 39.62 -1.91 -23.55
C SER A 9 39.17 -0.46 -23.33
N GLY A 10 39.04 0.29 -24.43
CA GLY A 10 38.19 1.48 -24.49
C GLY A 10 36.72 1.07 -24.61
N THR A 11 36.10 0.68 -23.49
CA THR A 11 34.63 0.59 -23.42
C THR A 11 34.14 1.84 -22.71
N GLY A 12 33.35 2.64 -23.41
CA GLY A 12 32.84 3.93 -22.95
C GLY A 12 32.36 3.87 -21.51
N ALA A 13 33.12 4.52 -20.63
CA ALA A 13 32.69 4.77 -19.28
C ALA A 13 31.50 5.72 -19.36
N THR A 14 30.29 5.16 -19.31
CA THR A 14 29.10 5.91 -18.96
C THR A 14 29.36 6.46 -17.56
N ILE A 15 29.67 7.76 -17.49
CA ILE A 15 29.82 8.49 -16.25
C ILE A 15 28.47 8.39 -15.56
N LEU A 16 28.39 7.47 -14.60
CA LEU A 16 27.27 7.44 -13.67
C LEU A 16 27.33 8.77 -12.91
N PRO A 17 26.20 9.45 -12.68
CA PRO A 17 26.16 10.57 -11.74
C PRO A 17 26.70 10.10 -10.38
N ALA A 18 27.01 10.99 -9.45
CA ALA A 18 27.46 10.61 -8.11
C ALA A 18 26.33 9.84 -7.37
N VAL A 19 26.17 8.57 -7.73
CA VAL A 19 25.18 7.66 -7.20
C VAL A 19 25.82 7.04 -5.98
N ASP A 20 25.20 7.24 -4.82
CA ASP A 20 25.54 6.58 -3.57
C ASP A 20 25.82 5.09 -3.83
N ASP A 21 26.92 4.56 -3.26
CA ASP A 21 27.30 3.14 -3.41
C ASP A 21 26.13 2.20 -3.05
N GLN A 22 25.26 2.63 -2.11
CA GLN A 22 24.06 1.89 -1.72
C GLN A 22 23.01 1.86 -2.83
N CYS A 23 22.79 2.96 -3.55
CA CYS A 23 21.88 3.04 -4.69
C CYS A 23 22.37 2.15 -5.85
N LEU A 24 23.69 2.10 -6.10
CA LEU A 24 24.28 1.23 -7.11
C LEU A 24 24.12 -0.26 -6.78
N ILE A 25 24.30 -0.62 -5.51
CA ILE A 25 24.07 -1.99 -5.04
C ILE A 25 22.60 -2.34 -5.25
N LEU A 26 21.67 -1.49 -4.80
CA LEU A 26 20.24 -1.74 -4.92
C LEU A 26 19.81 -1.88 -6.40
N ALA A 27 20.28 -0.99 -7.27
CA ALA A 27 20.02 -1.06 -8.71
C ALA A 27 20.50 -2.37 -9.36
N ARG A 28 21.66 -2.88 -8.96
CA ARG A 28 22.16 -4.20 -9.42
C ARG A 28 21.26 -5.35 -8.96
N GLU A 29 20.71 -5.26 -7.76
CA GLU A 29 19.81 -6.29 -7.25
C GLU A 29 18.46 -6.29 -7.99
N TRP A 30 17.90 -5.11 -8.26
CA TRP A 30 16.73 -4.96 -9.12
C TRP A 30 16.97 -5.48 -10.55
N GLN A 31 18.13 -5.17 -11.12
CA GLN A 31 18.55 -5.69 -12.43
C GLN A 31 18.59 -7.22 -12.46
N ARG A 32 19.11 -7.87 -11.40
CA ARG A 32 19.20 -9.33 -11.30
C ARG A 32 17.85 -10.02 -11.15
N MET A 33 16.84 -9.32 -10.63
CA MET A 33 15.49 -9.86 -10.46
C MET A 33 14.71 -9.90 -11.76
N CYS A 34 15.04 -9.04 -12.72
CA CYS A 34 14.37 -8.99 -14.01
C CYS A 34 14.61 -10.25 -14.84
N SER A 35 13.56 -10.78 -15.47
CA SER A 35 13.70 -11.87 -16.44
C SER A 35 14.30 -11.40 -17.77
N GLU A 36 14.25 -10.10 -18.06
CA GLU A 36 14.73 -9.48 -19.30
C GLU A 36 15.97 -8.60 -19.02
N PRO A 37 16.90 -8.48 -19.98
CA PRO A 37 18.11 -7.71 -19.78
C PRO A 37 17.79 -6.22 -19.62
N TRP A 38 18.26 -5.66 -18.51
CA TRP A 38 18.27 -4.24 -18.24
C TRP A 38 19.72 -3.74 -18.27
N THR A 39 19.98 -2.56 -18.84
CA THR A 39 21.30 -1.94 -18.72
C THR A 39 21.45 -1.38 -17.31
N LEU A 40 22.66 -1.43 -16.75
CA LEU A 40 22.91 -0.93 -15.39
C LEU A 40 22.51 0.54 -15.25
N ALA A 41 22.77 1.37 -16.27
CA ALA A 41 22.38 2.78 -16.28
C ALA A 41 20.86 2.98 -16.17
N ASN A 42 20.06 2.17 -16.87
CA ASN A 42 18.59 2.26 -16.79
C ASN A 42 18.06 1.80 -15.43
N ALA A 43 18.64 0.73 -14.87
CA ALA A 43 18.30 0.27 -13.54
C ALA A 43 18.63 1.33 -12.48
N CYS A 44 19.83 1.94 -12.57
CA CYS A 44 20.23 3.03 -11.68
C CYS A 44 19.31 4.23 -11.80
N LEU A 45 18.95 4.65 -13.02
CA LEU A 45 18.03 5.77 -13.23
C LEU A 45 16.69 5.53 -12.53
N ARG A 46 16.04 4.39 -12.81
CA ARG A 46 14.70 4.09 -12.28
C ARG A 46 14.68 3.84 -10.78
N VAL A 47 15.71 3.16 -10.26
CA VAL A 47 15.85 2.95 -8.82
C VAL A 47 16.18 4.26 -8.12
N ASN A 48 17.02 5.13 -8.68
CA ASN A 48 17.31 6.44 -8.11
C ASN A 48 16.08 7.35 -8.12
N GLU A 49 15.33 7.40 -9.23
CA GLU A 49 14.04 8.12 -9.30
C GLU A 49 13.04 7.61 -8.26
N ALA A 50 12.97 6.29 -8.05
CA ALA A 50 12.13 5.70 -7.00
C ALA A 50 12.64 6.08 -5.60
N ILE A 51 13.95 6.04 -5.35
CA ILE A 51 14.54 6.43 -4.06
C ILE A 51 14.31 7.91 -3.77
N GLU A 52 14.49 8.79 -4.76
CA GLU A 52 14.20 10.22 -4.64
C GLU A 52 12.72 10.48 -4.32
N ARG A 53 11.81 9.63 -4.84
CA ARG A 53 10.38 9.73 -4.61
C ARG A 53 9.95 9.18 -3.25
N VAL A 54 10.42 8.00 -2.87
CA VAL A 54 9.85 7.22 -1.76
C VAL A 54 10.83 6.89 -0.63
N GLY A 55 12.11 7.17 -0.82
CA GLY A 55 13.18 6.84 0.11
C GLY A 55 13.75 5.44 -0.11
N PHE A 56 15.03 5.28 0.25
CA PHE A 56 15.82 4.07 0.03
C PHE A 56 15.21 2.82 0.68
N ASP A 57 14.72 2.95 1.92
CA ASP A 57 14.19 1.82 2.69
C ASP A 57 12.94 1.20 2.06
N VAL A 58 12.10 2.02 1.44
CA VAL A 58 10.87 1.58 0.76
C VAL A 58 11.21 0.77 -0.49
N VAL A 59 12.13 1.29 -1.30
CA VAL A 59 12.59 0.62 -2.52
C VAL A 59 13.28 -0.71 -2.18
N ARG A 60 14.04 -0.76 -1.07
CA ARG A 60 14.65 -2.01 -0.58
C ARG A 60 13.60 -3.01 -0.10
N SER A 61 12.59 -2.57 0.65
CA SER A 61 11.53 -3.44 1.17
C SER A 61 10.74 -4.14 0.06
N GLU A 62 10.38 -3.41 -1.01
CA GLU A 62 9.70 -4.03 -2.16
C GLU A 62 10.57 -5.04 -2.90
N LEU A 63 11.87 -4.77 -3.04
CA LEU A 63 12.80 -5.74 -3.63
C LEU A 63 12.81 -7.05 -2.84
N ASP A 64 12.82 -6.99 -1.51
CA ASP A 64 12.75 -8.18 -0.66
C ASP A 64 11.40 -8.90 -0.77
N GLY A 65 10.30 -8.15 -0.89
CA GLY A 65 8.97 -8.71 -1.19
C GLY A 65 8.92 -9.46 -2.53
N LEU A 66 9.59 -8.92 -3.56
CA LEU A 66 9.73 -9.59 -4.86
C LEU A 66 10.63 -10.81 -4.79
N ARG A 67 11.69 -10.81 -3.97
CA ARG A 67 12.55 -11.99 -3.75
C ARG A 67 11.80 -13.15 -3.11
N GLN A 68 10.88 -12.87 -2.18
CA GLN A 68 10.05 -13.89 -1.53
C GLN A 68 9.06 -14.55 -2.51
N LYS A 69 8.57 -13.78 -3.48
CA LYS A 69 7.77 -14.29 -4.59
C LYS A 69 8.73 -15.02 -5.54
N LYS A 70 8.86 -16.34 -5.45
CA LYS A 70 9.79 -17.21 -6.23
C LYS A 70 9.68 -17.16 -7.77
N LYS A 71 9.11 -16.11 -8.37
CA LYS A 71 8.92 -15.87 -9.79
C LYS A 71 9.73 -14.64 -10.20
N ARG A 72 10.52 -14.73 -11.26
CA ARG A 72 11.21 -13.57 -11.84
C ARG A 72 10.19 -12.66 -12.55
N PRO A 73 9.99 -11.42 -12.11
CA PRO A 73 9.12 -10.48 -12.81
C PRO A 73 9.70 -10.07 -14.17
N SER A 74 8.81 -9.75 -15.10
CA SER A 74 9.17 -9.15 -16.38
C SER A 74 9.65 -7.72 -16.20
N ARG A 75 10.29 -7.15 -17.22
CA ARG A 75 10.76 -5.76 -17.17
C ARG A 75 9.62 -4.78 -16.91
N LEU A 76 8.49 -4.99 -17.58
CA LEU A 76 7.29 -4.18 -17.37
C LEU A 76 6.79 -4.28 -15.93
N ALA A 77 6.73 -5.49 -15.37
CA ALA A 77 6.30 -5.66 -13.98
C ALA A 77 7.25 -5.00 -12.96
N ILE A 78 8.55 -4.96 -13.23
CA ILE A 78 9.51 -4.21 -12.39
C ILE A 78 9.30 -2.70 -12.50
N LEU A 79 9.08 -2.20 -13.71
CA LEU A 79 8.81 -0.78 -13.94
C LEU A 79 7.50 -0.36 -13.26
N ASP A 80 6.42 -1.13 -13.46
CA ASP A 80 5.14 -0.89 -12.81
C ASP A 80 5.30 -0.85 -11.29
N VAL A 81 6.04 -1.80 -10.70
CA VAL A 81 6.30 -1.79 -9.25
C VAL A 81 7.08 -0.54 -8.82
N LEU A 82 8.15 -0.17 -9.52
CA LEU A 82 8.97 1.00 -9.17
C LEU A 82 8.25 2.34 -9.38
N ASP A 83 7.33 2.41 -10.35
CA ASP A 83 6.50 3.59 -10.62
C ASP A 83 5.30 3.68 -9.65
N ASP A 84 4.71 2.54 -9.28
CA ASP A 84 3.62 2.43 -8.30
C ASP A 84 4.11 2.57 -6.85
N LEU A 85 5.43 2.54 -6.61
CA LEU A 85 6.01 2.88 -5.33
C LEU A 85 5.58 4.31 -4.96
N GLN A 86 4.69 4.40 -3.97
CA GLN A 86 4.31 5.65 -3.33
C GLN A 86 5.22 5.92 -2.13
N PRO A 87 5.46 7.21 -1.80
CA PRO A 87 6.22 7.55 -0.61
C PRO A 87 5.59 6.82 0.57
N LEU A 88 6.41 6.10 1.36
CA LEU A 88 5.97 5.85 2.72
C LEU A 88 5.88 7.24 3.34
N VAL A 89 4.66 7.76 3.38
CA VAL A 89 4.28 8.74 4.40
C VAL A 89 4.78 8.10 5.69
N PRO A 90 5.72 8.74 6.41
CA PRO A 90 6.15 8.20 7.67
C PRO A 90 4.87 7.95 8.45
N LEU A 91 4.68 6.72 8.92
CA LEU A 91 3.79 6.45 10.04
C LEU A 91 4.41 7.17 11.23
N GLY A 92 4.32 8.50 11.20
CA GLY A 92 4.49 9.36 12.34
C GLY A 92 3.47 8.86 13.33
N ASP A 93 3.99 8.42 14.45
CA ASP A 93 3.25 8.26 15.67
C ASP A 93 2.59 9.60 15.98
N ASP A 94 1.38 9.83 15.45
CA ASP A 94 0.36 10.63 16.11
C ASP A 94 -0.96 10.58 15.33
N SER A 95 -1.94 9.89 15.91
CA SER A 95 -3.32 10.36 16.21
C SER A 95 -4.11 11.29 15.27
N SER A 96 -3.66 11.60 14.05
CA SER A 96 -4.26 12.60 13.16
C SER A 96 -4.32 12.06 11.72
N GLN A 97 -5.53 12.00 11.16
CA GLN A 97 -5.84 11.55 9.79
C GLN A 97 -5.70 10.05 9.49
N TRP A 98 -6.44 9.25 10.26
CA TRP A 98 -7.21 8.21 9.56
C TRP A 98 -8.22 8.96 8.67
N PRO A 99 -8.45 8.58 7.39
CA PRO A 99 -9.58 9.13 6.65
C PRO A 99 -10.78 8.97 7.57
N GLN A 100 -11.40 10.07 8.01
CA GLN A 100 -12.47 10.10 9.01
C GLN A 100 -13.33 8.86 8.80
N ALA A 101 -13.12 7.85 9.67
CA ALA A 101 -13.48 6.47 9.33
C ALA A 101 -15.00 6.34 9.15
N CYS A 102 -15.72 7.31 9.67
CA CYS A 102 -17.13 7.57 9.52
C CYS A 102 -17.30 9.11 9.53
N ASP A 103 -18.32 9.60 8.84
CA ASP A 103 -18.69 11.02 8.77
C ASP A 103 -18.70 11.67 10.17
N GLU A 104 -18.30 12.93 10.32
CA GLU A 104 -18.31 13.59 11.64
C GLU A 104 -19.72 13.69 12.21
N ASP A 105 -20.70 13.76 11.31
CA ASP A 105 -22.14 13.78 11.63
C ASP A 105 -22.67 12.41 12.09
N ALA A 106 -21.84 11.36 12.05
CA ALA A 106 -22.27 10.03 12.46
C ALA A 106 -22.35 9.88 13.99
N PRO A 107 -23.31 9.07 14.50
CA PRO A 107 -23.46 8.83 15.93
C PRO A 107 -22.14 8.39 16.59
N GLU A 108 -21.85 8.91 17.79
CA GLU A 108 -20.60 8.60 18.52
C GLU A 108 -20.39 7.08 18.68
N ALA A 109 -21.45 6.37 19.01
CA ALA A 109 -21.42 4.90 19.10
C ALA A 109 -21.01 4.23 17.78
N TRP A 110 -21.45 4.77 16.64
CA TRP A 110 -21.04 4.28 15.34
C TRP A 110 -19.56 4.59 15.07
N ARG A 111 -19.11 5.82 15.33
CA ARG A 111 -17.69 6.20 15.15
C ARG A 111 -16.75 5.30 15.94
N GLU A 112 -17.12 4.93 17.16
CA GLU A 112 -16.32 4.02 17.97
C GLU A 112 -16.33 2.57 17.44
N ILE A 113 -17.47 2.09 16.94
CA ILE A 113 -17.53 0.81 16.19
C ILE A 113 -16.60 0.90 14.97
N CYS A 114 -16.67 1.98 14.18
CA CYS A 114 -15.83 2.17 13.01
C CYS A 114 -14.34 2.10 13.37
N ARG A 115 -13.93 2.78 14.44
CA ARG A 115 -12.55 2.81 14.92
C ARG A 115 -12.04 1.42 15.32
N VAL A 116 -12.87 0.62 15.99
CA VAL A 116 -12.47 -0.74 16.41
C VAL A 116 -12.35 -1.67 15.20
N ILE A 117 -13.31 -1.65 14.29
CA ILE A 117 -13.33 -2.55 13.12
C ILE A 117 -12.23 -2.17 12.14
N SER A 118 -11.98 -0.87 11.94
CA SER A 118 -10.96 -0.37 11.01
C SER A 118 -9.54 -0.76 11.42
N LYS A 119 -9.30 -1.06 12.70
CA LYS A 119 -8.02 -1.55 13.24
C LYS A 119 -7.84 -3.06 13.13
N ARG A 120 -8.86 -3.81 12.70
CA ARG A 120 -8.84 -5.27 12.63
C ARG A 120 -8.63 -5.75 11.20
N GLU A 121 -7.89 -6.84 11.06
CA GLU A 121 -7.90 -7.61 9.81
C GLU A 121 -9.20 -8.39 9.71
N VAL A 122 -10.04 -8.02 8.73
CA VAL A 122 -11.29 -8.71 8.46
C VAL A 122 -11.08 -9.63 7.25
N SER A 123 -11.34 -10.92 7.43
CA SER A 123 -11.18 -11.93 6.36
C SER A 123 -12.02 -11.57 5.12
N GLY A 124 -11.37 -11.40 3.98
CA GLY A 124 -12.03 -11.05 2.72
C GLY A 124 -12.32 -9.55 2.53
N CYS A 125 -11.97 -8.69 3.48
CA CYS A 125 -12.12 -7.24 3.36
C CYS A 125 -10.76 -6.55 3.51
N ARG A 126 -10.17 -6.13 2.38
CA ARG A 126 -9.02 -5.23 2.40
C ARG A 126 -9.51 -3.83 2.74
N ASN A 127 -8.95 -3.24 3.79
CA ASN A 127 -9.27 -1.90 4.29
C ASN A 127 -10.75 -1.74 4.75
N PRO A 128 -11.14 -2.33 5.90
CA PRO A 128 -12.50 -2.23 6.44
C PRO A 128 -12.95 -0.78 6.67
N GLY A 129 -12.05 0.12 7.05
CA GLY A 129 -12.37 1.54 7.29
C GLY A 129 -12.90 2.24 6.04
N ALA A 130 -12.29 1.99 4.87
CA ALA A 130 -12.76 2.56 3.60
C ALA A 130 -14.15 2.08 3.17
N TRP A 131 -14.62 0.95 3.70
CA TRP A 131 -15.96 0.43 3.45
C TRP A 131 -16.96 0.94 4.47
N LEU A 132 -16.56 1.08 5.73
CA LEU A 132 -17.38 1.65 6.79
C LEU A 132 -17.71 3.12 6.53
N SER A 133 -16.77 3.88 5.96
CA SER A 133 -16.99 5.28 5.56
C SER A 133 -18.05 5.45 4.46
N LYS A 134 -18.42 4.37 3.76
CA LYS A 134 -19.47 4.36 2.72
C LYS A 134 -20.85 3.97 3.26
N ILE A 135 -20.95 3.72 4.57
CA ILE A 135 -22.20 3.36 5.25
C ILE A 135 -22.71 4.62 5.95
N ASN A 136 -23.90 5.07 5.56
CA ASN A 136 -24.61 6.10 6.30
C ASN A 136 -25.33 5.46 7.48
N VAL A 137 -25.29 6.13 8.63
CA VAL A 137 -25.85 5.60 9.86
C VAL A 137 -26.68 6.64 10.57
N SER A 138 -27.88 6.26 10.97
CA SER A 138 -28.69 7.01 11.92
C SER A 138 -28.92 6.18 13.19
N LEU A 139 -29.00 6.86 14.33
CA LEU A 139 -29.28 6.26 15.62
C LEU A 139 -30.66 6.75 16.10
N GLN A 140 -31.56 5.81 16.41
CA GLN A 140 -32.86 6.12 17.00
C GLN A 140 -33.03 5.25 18.25
N GLY A 141 -33.00 5.88 19.43
CA GLY A 141 -32.90 5.16 20.70
C GLY A 141 -31.64 4.30 20.72
N ASP A 142 -31.79 3.00 20.96
CA ASP A 142 -30.69 2.03 20.97
C ASP A 142 -30.50 1.32 19.62
N THR A 143 -31.19 1.79 18.56
CA THR A 143 -31.15 1.13 17.24
C THR A 143 -30.34 1.92 16.23
N LEU A 144 -29.28 1.31 15.71
CA LEU A 144 -28.49 1.79 14.57
C LEU A 144 -29.14 1.33 13.25
N PHE A 145 -29.48 2.28 12.39
CA PHE A 145 -29.99 2.03 11.06
C PHE A 145 -28.86 2.25 10.06
N LEU A 146 -28.50 1.21 9.33
CA LEU A 146 -27.41 1.27 8.35
C LEU A 146 -27.97 1.38 6.93
N SER A 147 -27.44 2.30 6.13
CA SER A 147 -27.72 2.37 4.70
C SER A 147 -26.43 2.60 3.92
N ALA A 148 -26.42 2.24 2.64
CA ALA A 148 -25.27 2.47 1.78
C ALA A 148 -25.72 2.96 0.41
N ASN A 149 -25.01 3.96 -0.12
CA ASN A 149 -25.35 4.61 -1.38
C ASN A 149 -24.93 3.80 -2.62
N SER A 150 -24.24 2.67 -2.44
CA SER A 150 -23.85 1.80 -3.55
C SER A 150 -24.09 0.33 -3.23
N ARG A 151 -24.53 -0.44 -4.24
CA ARG A 151 -24.69 -1.90 -4.14
C ARG A 151 -23.38 -2.57 -3.71
N CYS A 152 -22.23 -2.12 -4.23
CA CYS A 152 -20.93 -2.69 -3.88
C CYS A 152 -20.58 -2.48 -2.39
N ALA A 153 -20.80 -1.28 -1.85
CA ALA A 153 -20.59 -1.02 -0.43
C ALA A 153 -21.56 -1.82 0.45
N ARG A 154 -22.84 -1.90 0.04
CA ARG A 154 -23.85 -2.70 0.74
C ARG A 154 -23.47 -4.18 0.79
N ASP A 155 -23.10 -4.76 -0.34
CA ASP A 155 -22.80 -6.19 -0.45
C ASP A 155 -21.50 -6.53 0.30
N THR A 156 -20.48 -5.66 0.20
CA THR A 156 -19.23 -5.81 0.95
C THR A 156 -19.47 -5.70 2.46
N ALA A 157 -20.20 -4.68 2.90
CA ALA A 157 -20.54 -4.50 4.30
C ALA A 157 -21.36 -5.68 4.83
N ARG A 158 -22.35 -6.16 4.07
CA ARG A 158 -23.20 -7.29 4.44
C ARG A 158 -22.42 -8.59 4.57
N ASN A 159 -21.54 -8.88 3.63
CA ASN A 159 -20.86 -10.18 3.54
C ASN A 159 -19.60 -10.26 4.41
N HIS A 160 -18.91 -9.13 4.64
CA HIS A 160 -17.62 -9.14 5.32
C HIS A 160 -17.61 -8.37 6.65
N LEU A 161 -18.38 -7.29 6.79
CA LEU A 161 -18.29 -6.41 7.96
C LEU A 161 -19.45 -6.60 8.94
N PHE A 162 -20.60 -7.11 8.48
CA PHE A 162 -21.84 -7.11 9.25
C PHE A 162 -21.75 -7.94 10.54
N ALA A 163 -21.06 -9.07 10.51
CA ALA A 163 -20.85 -9.90 11.69
C ALA A 163 -20.06 -9.15 12.77
N GLU A 164 -19.01 -8.42 12.39
CA GLU A 164 -18.22 -7.64 13.33
C GLU A 164 -18.97 -6.39 13.80
N ILE A 165 -19.73 -5.73 12.92
CA ILE A 165 -20.61 -4.61 13.28
C ILE A 165 -21.62 -5.04 14.35
N LEU A 166 -22.30 -6.18 14.15
CA LEU A 166 -23.23 -6.74 15.12
C LEU A 166 -22.55 -7.06 16.46
N HIS A 167 -21.35 -7.66 16.40
CA HIS A 167 -20.59 -7.99 17.60
C HIS A 167 -20.24 -6.72 18.40
N GLN A 168 -19.73 -5.68 17.73
CA GLN A 168 -19.33 -4.43 18.38
C GLN A 168 -20.54 -3.61 18.87
N ALA A 169 -21.65 -3.63 18.16
CA ALA A 169 -22.91 -3.01 18.56
C ALA A 169 -23.50 -3.72 19.79
N GLY A 170 -23.53 -5.05 19.80
CA GLY A 170 -24.06 -5.84 20.92
C GLY A 170 -23.27 -5.63 22.22
N ARG A 171 -21.94 -5.50 22.14
CA ARG A 171 -21.10 -5.14 23.30
C ARG A 171 -21.42 -3.77 23.91
N ARG A 172 -22.14 -2.92 23.17
CA ARG A 172 -22.54 -1.56 23.55
C ARG A 172 -24.04 -1.46 23.83
N GLY A 173 -24.77 -2.58 23.84
CA GLY A 173 -26.22 -2.60 24.05
C GLY A 173 -27.04 -2.08 22.86
N LEU A 174 -26.43 -1.98 21.68
CA LEU A 174 -27.08 -1.42 20.48
C LEU A 174 -27.65 -2.53 19.60
N ILE A 175 -28.81 -2.26 19.04
CA ILE A 175 -29.49 -3.09 18.05
C ILE A 175 -29.13 -2.55 16.66
N VAL A 176 -28.75 -3.42 15.72
CA VAL A 176 -28.46 -3.00 14.34
C VAL A 176 -29.62 -3.42 13.44
N GLN A 177 -30.31 -2.46 12.85
CA GLN A 177 -31.24 -2.69 11.76
C GLN A 177 -30.54 -2.54 10.41
N GLY A 178 -30.80 -3.54 9.55
CA GLY A 178 -29.93 -3.96 8.45
C GLY A 178 -29.59 -2.91 7.38
N LEU A 179 -28.67 -3.32 6.50
CA LEU A 179 -28.14 -2.51 5.40
C LEU A 179 -29.18 -2.34 4.28
N SER A 180 -29.97 -1.28 4.37
CA SER A 180 -30.98 -0.93 3.37
C SER A 180 -30.33 -0.20 2.19
N GLY A 181 -30.85 -0.41 0.97
CA GLY A 181 -30.46 0.41 -0.18
C GLY A 181 -31.22 1.73 -0.15
N GLY A 182 -30.51 2.85 -0.30
CA GLY A 182 -31.12 4.12 -0.65
C GLY A 182 -31.69 4.10 -2.06
#